data_AF-A0A6C7ECG8-F1
#
_entry.id   AF-A0A6C7ECG8-F1
#
_cell.length_a   1.000
_cell.length_b   1.000
_cell.length_c   1.000
_cell.angle_alpha   90.00
_cell.angle_beta   90.00
_cell.angle_gamma   90.00
#
_symmetry.space_group_name_H-M   'P 1'
#
loop_
_entity.id
_entity.type
_entity.pdbx_description
1 polymer ?
#
loop_
_entity_poly.entity_id
_entity_poly.type
_entity_poly.pdbx_seq_one_letter_code
_entity_poly.pdbx_strand_id
1 'polypeptide(L)' 'MSEDGTCPKCGMQLEAPQSGALSSSRVAESSDEKAPWHFKLMVASVAIYLGWRVIQLFA' A
#
# COMPACT_ATOMS: atom_id res chain seq x y z
N MET A 1 34.82 1.28 3.41
CA MET A 1 33.57 0.96 4.14
C MET A 1 33.47 -0.55 4.17
N SER A 2 33.17 -1.15 5.31
CA SER A 2 32.85 -2.57 5.34
C SER A 2 31.51 -2.78 4.64
N GLU A 3 31.37 -3.93 3.99
CA GLU A 3 30.17 -4.39 3.27
C GLU A 3 28.91 -4.33 4.16
N ASP A 4 29.08 -4.47 5.48
CA ASP A 4 28.00 -4.39 6.48
C ASP A 4 27.62 -2.97 6.93
N GLY A 5 28.19 -1.93 6.32
CA GLY A 5 27.92 -0.52 6.69
C GLY A 5 28.55 -0.08 8.03
N THR A 6 29.45 -0.88 8.60
CA THR A 6 30.17 -0.55 9.84
C THR A 6 31.35 0.40 9.58
N CYS A 7 31.55 1.38 10.47
CA CYS A 7 32.74 2.25 10.44
C CYS A 7 34.00 1.45 10.79
N PRO A 8 34.98 1.31 9.86
CA PRO A 8 36.15 0.45 10.08
C PRO A 8 37.17 1.02 11.08
N LYS A 9 36.98 2.26 11.58
CA LYS A 9 37.90 2.90 12.54
C LYS A 9 37.45 2.76 13.99
N CYS A 10 36.15 2.78 14.25
CA CYS A 10 35.60 2.75 15.61
C CYS A 10 34.59 1.61 15.83
N GLY A 11 34.26 0.84 14.79
CA GLY A 11 33.34 -0.31 14.88
C GLY A 11 31.86 0.05 15.05
N MET A 12 31.51 1.34 14.93
CA MET A 12 30.13 1.80 15.08
C MET A 12 29.30 1.53 13.82
N GLN A 13 28.09 1.00 13.98
CA GLN A 13 27.10 0.82 12.91
C GLN A 13 26.51 2.18 12.54
N LEU A 14 26.59 2.60 11.27
CA LEU A 14 25.89 3.80 10.81
C LEU A 14 24.51 3.38 10.29
N GLU A 15 23.44 3.71 11.01
CA GLU A 15 22.08 3.58 10.47
C GLU A 15 21.90 4.58 9.33
N ALA A 16 21.55 4.09 8.13
CA ALA A 16 21.27 4.93 6.97
C ALA A 16 19.91 5.62 7.13
N PRO A 17 19.83 6.96 7.15
CA PRO A 17 18.55 7.64 7.19
C PRO A 17 17.92 7.58 5.80
N GLN A 18 16.89 6.76 5.62
CA GLN A 18 16.01 6.84 4.45
C GLN A 18 14.78 7.68 4.78
N SER A 19 15.05 8.95 5.06
CA SER A 19 14.03 10.00 5.11
C SER A 19 13.77 10.53 3.69
N GLY A 20 12.67 10.07 3.10
CA GLY A 20 11.78 10.81 2.19
C GLY A 20 12.38 11.55 0.98
N ALA A 21 12.19 11.00 -0.23
CA ALA A 21 12.18 11.79 -1.45
C ALA A 21 11.00 11.37 -2.36
N LEU A 22 9.97 12.22 -2.34
CA LEU A 22 8.87 12.41 -3.30
C LEU A 22 7.92 11.23 -3.58
N SER A 23 6.82 11.26 -2.83
CA SER A 23 5.52 10.74 -3.27
C SER A 23 4.95 11.58 -4.42
N SER A 24 4.17 10.91 -5.28
CA SER A 24 3.18 11.47 -6.21
C SER A 24 3.65 11.92 -7.59
N SER A 25 3.99 10.97 -8.48
CA SER A 25 3.70 11.05 -9.92
C SER A 25 4.00 9.72 -10.61
N ARG A 26 3.06 8.77 -10.52
CA ARG A 26 2.86 7.69 -11.49
C ARG A 26 1.53 6.99 -11.17
N VAL A 27 0.44 7.67 -11.47
CA VAL A 27 -0.86 7.02 -11.68
C VAL A 27 -0.83 6.44 -13.08
N ALA A 28 -0.18 5.29 -13.22
CA ALA A 28 -0.33 4.39 -14.36
C ALA A 28 0.39 3.11 -13.98
N GLU A 29 -0.38 2.05 -13.78
CA GLU A 29 0.14 0.68 -13.70
C GLU A 29 0.91 0.33 -12.43
N SER A 30 0.33 0.61 -11.27
CA SER A 30 0.60 -0.21 -10.08
C SER A 30 -0.15 -1.52 -10.27
N SER A 31 0.61 -2.52 -10.72
CA SER A 31 0.38 -3.95 -10.62
C SER A 31 -1.07 -4.44 -10.67
N ASP A 32 -1.33 -5.31 -11.62
CA ASP A 32 -2.21 -6.48 -11.46
C ASP A 32 -1.69 -7.38 -10.29
N GLU A 33 -1.35 -6.80 -9.12
CA GLU A 33 -1.38 -7.51 -7.84
C GLU A 33 -2.86 -7.67 -7.53
N LYS A 34 -3.45 -8.60 -8.28
CA LYS A 34 -4.88 -8.86 -8.33
C LYS A 34 -5.36 -8.95 -6.90
N ALA A 35 -6.16 -7.98 -6.48
CA ALA A 35 -6.72 -7.96 -5.14
C ALA A 35 -7.27 -9.37 -4.84
N PRO A 36 -6.86 -10.00 -3.72
CA PRO A 36 -7.15 -11.40 -3.47
C PRO A 36 -8.65 -11.63 -3.66
N TRP A 37 -9.04 -12.68 -4.38
CA TRP A 37 -10.41 -12.90 -4.87
C TRP A 37 -11.52 -12.61 -3.84
N HIS A 38 -11.23 -12.94 -2.58
CA HIS A 38 -12.07 -12.64 -1.42
C HIS A 38 -12.31 -11.14 -1.16
N PHE A 39 -11.31 -10.27 -1.33
CA PHE A 39 -11.45 -8.82 -1.18
C PHE A 39 -12.52 -8.26 -2.13
N LYS A 40 -12.55 -8.74 -3.38
CA LYS A 40 -13.55 -8.35 -4.37
C LYS A 40 -14.96 -8.81 -4.00
N LEU A 41 -15.12 -9.94 -3.30
CA LEU A 41 -16.41 -10.40 -2.78
C LEU A 41 -16.97 -9.51 -1.67
N MET A 42 -16.11 -9.08 -0.72
CA MET A 42 -16.53 -8.17 0.35
C MET A 42 -17.03 -6.84 -0.23
N VAL A 43 -16.32 -6.28 -1.21
CA VAL A 43 -16.73 -5.05 -1.90
C VAL A 43 -18.05 -5.24 -2.66
N ALA A 44 -18.21 -6.37 -3.37
CA ALA A 44 -19.44 -6.66 -4.10
C ALA A 44 -20.67 -6.79 -3.17
N SER A 45 -20.52 -7.47 -2.03
CA SER A 45 -21.58 -7.61 -1.02
C SER A 45 -22.02 -6.24 -0.48
N VAL A 46 -21.06 -5.37 -0.15
CA VAL A 46 -21.33 -4.01 0.32
C VAL A 46 -22.05 -3.19 -0.76
N ALA A 47 -21.61 -3.28 -2.03
CA ALA A 47 -22.25 -2.57 -3.14
C ALA A 47 -23.71 -3.01 -3.34
N ILE A 48 -23.98 -4.32 -3.25
CA ILE A 48 -25.35 -4.86 -3.35
C ILE A 48 -26.21 -4.33 -2.20
N TYR A 49 -25.71 -4.37 -0.96
CA TYR A 49 -26.46 -3.89 0.21
C TYR A 49 -26.76 -2.39 0.12
N LEU A 50 -25.77 -1.58 -0.27
CA LEU A 50 -25.95 -0.13 -0.43
C LEU A 50 -26.93 0.17 -1.56
N GLY A 51 -26.84 -0.52 -2.71
CA GLY A 51 -27.79 -0.36 -3.81
C GLY A 51 -29.22 -0.70 -3.38
N TRP A 52 -29.41 -1.84 -2.70
CA TRP A 52 -30.69 -2.22 -2.12
C TRP A 52 -31.20 -1.17 -1.13
N ARG A 53 -30.33 -0.68 -0.25
CA ARG A 53 -30.72 0.28 0.78
C ARG A 53 -31.06 1.65 0.20
N VAL A 54 -30.38 2.07 -0.86
CA VAL A 54 -30.70 3.27 -1.64
C VAL A 54 -32.08 3.14 -2.28
N ILE A 55 -32.38 2.02 -2.94
CA ILE A 55 -33.71 1.77 -3.52
C ILE A 55 -34.79 1.82 -2.42
N GLN A 56 -34.55 1.17 -1.29
CA GLN A 56 -35.45 1.16 -0.14
C GLN A 56 -35.61 2.52 0.57
N LEU A 57 -34.69 3.46 0.35
CA LEU A 57 -34.79 4.83 0.88
C LEU A 57 -35.68 5.71 -0.01
N PHE A 58 -35.76 5.39 -1.30
CA PHE A 58 -36.50 6.17 -2.31
C PHE A 58 -37.81 5.51 -2.77
N ALA A 59 -38.06 4.25 -2.40
CA ALA A 59 -39.28 3.50 -2.64
C ALA A 59 -40.00 3.20 -1.32
#